data_AF-A0A9W8JJB7-F1
#
_entry.id   AF-A0A9W8JJB7-F1
#
_cell.length_a   1.000
_cell.length_b   1.000
_cell.length_c   1.000
_cell.angle_alpha   90.00
_cell.angle_beta   90.00
_cell.angle_gamma   90.00
#
_symmetry.space_group_name_H-M   'P 1'
#
loop_
_entity.id
_entity.type
_entity.pdbx_description
1 polymer ?
#
loop_
_entity_poly.entity_id
_entity_poly.type
_entity_poly.pdbx_seq_one_letter_code
_entity_poly.pdbx_strand_id
1 'polypeptide(L)'
;MGRTKRVYELRIQDDEQPYVAKRFFKVRTGENNLITAEKNEDFLECELIRLQVLDWFVRSFLKHAGPDGVNVEHHKYITVSEAFLIREIGDPSDPSGLPSEDPNTSVWLVEPKRTRSVRKFCGTLGHPERNDKVGKTIAALCHWIYVSTRKTEVYADIQGSFMTIDGQETLILFDPMAHTVDQDSGVGDHGEEGIQRFLSEHQCNYICQGLGLVPIADMNDLSKNVQMDADASNEDSD
;
A
#
# COMPACT_ATOMS: atom_id res chain seq x y z
N MET A 1 -18.17 -4.28 7.67
CA MET A 1 -17.35 -5.50 7.56
C MET A 1 -16.57 -5.46 6.26
N GLY A 2 -15.26 -5.74 6.31
CA GLY A 2 -14.41 -5.81 5.13
C GLY A 2 -14.79 -6.99 4.22
N ARG A 3 -14.51 -6.88 2.92
CA ARG A 3 -14.87 -7.93 1.94
C ARG A 3 -14.00 -9.19 2.04
N THR A 4 -12.83 -9.11 2.67
CA THR A 4 -11.81 -10.17 2.71
C THR A 4 -11.29 -10.49 4.12
N LYS A 5 -11.32 -9.49 5.02
CA LYS A 5 -10.82 -9.59 6.39
C LYS A 5 -11.93 -9.46 7.43
N ARG A 6 -11.83 -10.24 8.51
CA ARG A 6 -12.57 -9.98 9.76
C ARG A 6 -11.70 -9.10 10.64
N VAL A 7 -12.36 -8.21 11.37
CA VAL A 7 -11.70 -7.25 12.26
C VAL A 7 -12.40 -7.32 13.60
N TYR A 8 -11.62 -7.53 14.65
CA TYR A 8 -12.09 -7.61 16.03
C TYR A 8 -11.38 -6.55 16.86
N GLU A 9 -12.06 -6.04 17.88
CA GLU A 9 -11.38 -5.22 18.90
C GLU A 9 -10.48 -6.13 19.74
N LEU A 10 -9.25 -5.69 19.98
CA LEU A 10 -8.28 -6.37 20.83
C LEU A 10 -7.88 -5.42 21.95
N ARG A 11 -7.80 -5.97 23.17
CA ARG A 11 -7.19 -5.31 24.32
C ARG A 11 -6.02 -6.16 24.77
N ILE A 12 -4.86 -5.56 24.87
CA ILE A 12 -3.67 -6.20 25.42
C ILE A 12 -3.63 -5.85 26.91
N GLN A 13 -3.40 -6.85 27.76
CA GLN A 13 -3.33 -6.63 29.20
C GLN A 13 -2.19 -5.66 29.51
N ASP A 14 -2.44 -4.73 30.44
CA ASP A 14 -1.49 -3.69 30.87
C ASP A 14 -1.10 -2.66 29.79
N ASP A 15 -1.81 -2.66 28.66
CA ASP A 15 -1.73 -1.60 27.65
C ASP A 15 -3.06 -0.84 27.58
N GLU A 16 -3.03 0.47 27.80
CA GLU A 16 -4.21 1.34 27.72
C GLU A 16 -4.65 1.58 26.27
N GLN A 17 -3.76 1.36 25.30
CA GLN A 17 -4.05 1.56 23.88
C GLN A 17 -5.03 0.49 23.38
N PRO A 18 -6.20 0.88 22.82
CA PRO A 18 -7.06 -0.08 22.15
C PRO A 18 -6.49 -0.47 20.79
N TYR A 19 -6.65 -1.75 20.43
CA TYR A 19 -6.19 -2.31 19.16
C TYR A 19 -7.35 -2.90 18.36
N VAL A 20 -7.07 -3.19 17.09
CA VAL A 20 -7.86 -4.09 16.27
C VAL A 20 -6.99 -5.25 15.80
N ALA A 21 -7.54 -6.46 15.82
CA ALA A 21 -6.93 -7.65 15.28
C ALA A 21 -7.64 -8.04 13.98
N LYS A 22 -6.86 -8.26 12.92
CA LYS A 22 -7.34 -8.59 11.57
C LYS A 22 -6.86 -9.97 11.16
N ARG A 23 -7.74 -10.68 10.47
CA ARG A 23 -7.41 -11.94 9.76
C ARG A 23 -8.15 -12.01 8.46
N PHE A 24 -7.61 -12.74 7.50
CA PHE A 24 -8.34 -13.10 6.31
C PHE A 24 -9.35 -14.22 6.61
N PHE A 25 -10.53 -14.15 6.00
CA PHE A 25 -11.53 -15.22 6.03
C PHE A 25 -12.03 -15.61 4.64
N LYS A 26 -11.75 -14.77 3.63
CA LYS A 26 -12.09 -15.01 2.24
C LYS A 26 -11.16 -14.22 1.32
N VAL A 27 -10.56 -14.89 0.34
CA VAL A 27 -9.86 -14.26 -0.79
C VAL A 27 -10.49 -14.76 -2.08
N ARG A 28 -10.68 -13.87 -3.06
CA ARG A 28 -11.25 -14.23 -4.37
C ARG A 28 -10.13 -14.72 -5.32
N THR A 29 -9.56 -15.89 -5.06
CA THR A 29 -8.45 -16.47 -5.84
C THR A 29 -8.82 -17.73 -6.63
N GLY A 30 -10.09 -17.96 -6.97
CA GLY A 30 -10.52 -19.23 -7.58
C GLY A 30 -10.74 -20.34 -6.54
N GLU A 31 -11.22 -21.52 -6.97
CA GLU A 31 -12.04 -22.48 -6.21
C GLU A 31 -11.70 -22.72 -4.72
N ASN A 32 -12.78 -22.78 -3.93
CA ASN A 32 -12.87 -22.84 -2.47
C ASN A 32 -12.30 -21.60 -1.73
N ASN A 33 -13.19 -20.64 -1.47
CA ASN A 33 -12.93 -19.35 -0.82
C ASN A 33 -12.47 -19.42 0.66
N LEU A 34 -12.21 -20.62 1.19
CA LEU A 34 -11.77 -20.84 2.58
C LEU A 34 -10.25 -20.70 2.67
N ILE A 35 -9.80 -19.99 3.69
CA ILE A 35 -8.38 -19.69 3.91
C ILE A 35 -7.89 -20.56 5.05
N THR A 36 -6.82 -21.32 4.80
CA THR A 36 -6.12 -22.11 5.83
C THR A 36 -5.35 -21.20 6.78
N ALA A 37 -4.99 -21.69 7.97
CA ALA A 37 -4.20 -20.91 8.92
C ALA A 37 -2.86 -20.42 8.31
N GLU A 38 -2.15 -21.30 7.60
CA GLU A 38 -0.92 -21.00 6.88
C GLU A 38 -1.09 -19.88 5.85
N LYS A 39 -2.07 -19.99 4.94
CA LYS A 39 -2.34 -18.93 3.95
C LYS A 39 -2.74 -17.60 4.59
N ASN A 40 -3.46 -17.64 5.71
CA ASN A 40 -3.79 -16.43 6.45
C ASN A 40 -2.51 -15.77 6.98
N GLU A 41 -1.60 -16.55 7.56
CA GLU A 41 -0.30 -16.04 8.02
C GLU A 41 0.50 -15.41 6.87
N ASP A 42 0.69 -16.12 5.75
CA ASP A 42 1.40 -15.60 4.57
C ASP A 42 0.82 -14.25 4.11
N PHE A 43 -0.51 -14.15 4.04
CA PHE A 43 -1.17 -12.90 3.61
C PHE A 43 -1.03 -11.76 4.62
N LEU A 44 -1.00 -12.06 5.93
CA LEU A 44 -0.78 -11.07 6.96
C LEU A 44 0.69 -10.61 6.99
N GLU A 45 1.64 -11.50 6.72
CA GLU A 45 3.05 -11.16 6.55
C GLU A 45 3.24 -10.21 5.36
N CYS A 46 2.67 -10.54 4.20
CA CYS A 46 2.68 -9.65 3.03
C CYS A 46 2.07 -8.28 3.37
N GLU A 47 0.96 -8.23 4.11
CA GLU A 47 0.33 -6.96 4.52
C GLU A 47 1.21 -6.14 5.46
N LEU A 48 1.89 -6.78 6.43
CA LEU A 48 2.83 -6.12 7.31
C LEU A 48 4.05 -5.59 6.54
N ILE A 49 4.59 -6.38 5.61
CA ILE A 49 5.71 -5.98 4.75
C ILE A 49 5.34 -4.74 3.94
N ARG A 50 4.19 -4.74 3.26
CA ARG A 50 3.71 -3.57 2.49
C ARG A 50 3.56 -2.33 3.38
N LEU A 51 3.08 -2.49 4.61
CA LEU A 51 2.92 -1.37 5.54
C LEU A 51 4.28 -0.79 5.99
N GLN A 52 5.24 -1.66 6.32
CA GLN A 52 6.60 -1.25 6.72
C GLN A 52 7.37 -0.60 5.56
N VAL A 53 7.26 -1.17 4.36
CA VAL A 53 7.88 -0.61 3.15
C VAL A 53 7.26 0.74 2.80
N LEU A 54 5.93 0.90 2.94
CA LEU A 54 5.28 2.20 2.76
C LEU A 54 5.78 3.24 3.76
N ASP A 55 5.99 2.88 5.04
CA ASP A 55 6.56 3.80 6.03
C ASP A 55 7.94 4.31 5.58
N TRP A 56 8.80 3.39 5.12
CA TRP A 56 10.10 3.75 4.57
C TRP A 56 9.99 4.68 3.34
N PHE A 57 9.07 4.40 2.42
CA PHE A 57 8.83 5.26 1.26
C PHE A 57 8.29 6.63 1.64
N VAL A 58 7.35 6.73 2.58
CA VAL A 58 6.80 8.00 3.07
C VAL A 58 7.92 8.85 3.66
N ARG A 59 8.76 8.28 4.52
CA ARG A 59 9.90 9.02 5.12
C ARG A 59 10.90 9.47 4.06
N SER A 60 11.22 8.59 3.11
CA SER A 60 12.16 8.87 2.02
C SER A 60 11.62 9.95 1.09
N PHE A 61 10.34 9.88 0.73
CA PHE A 61 9.64 10.88 -0.06
C PHE A 61 9.61 12.23 0.65
N LEU A 62 9.20 12.30 1.91
CA LEU A 62 9.11 13.56 2.66
C LEU A 62 10.48 14.21 2.82
N LYS A 63 11.53 13.41 3.04
CA LYS A 63 12.91 13.91 3.04
C LYS A 63 13.31 14.48 1.67
N HIS A 64 13.01 13.75 0.61
CA HIS A 64 13.34 14.17 -0.76
C HIS A 64 12.55 15.40 -1.22
N ALA A 65 11.26 15.48 -0.88
CA ALA A 65 10.39 16.61 -1.21
C ALA A 65 10.63 17.83 -0.31
N GLY A 66 11.17 17.62 0.89
CA GLY A 66 11.39 18.64 1.91
C GLY A 66 12.65 19.48 1.71
N PRO A 67 13.00 20.30 2.73
CA PRO A 67 14.12 21.23 2.68
C PRO A 67 15.48 20.57 2.41
N ASP A 68 15.62 19.29 2.77
CA ASP A 68 16.84 18.51 2.57
C ASP A 68 16.99 17.95 1.14
N GLY A 69 15.97 18.13 0.29
CA GLY A 69 15.96 17.66 -1.09
C GLY A 69 15.55 18.76 -2.07
N VAL A 70 14.50 18.52 -2.85
CA VAL A 70 14.05 19.48 -3.89
C VAL A 70 13.26 20.66 -3.33
N ASN A 71 12.82 20.56 -2.07
CA ASN A 71 12.05 21.59 -1.36
C ASN A 71 10.79 22.08 -2.12
N VAL A 72 9.95 21.13 -2.52
CA VAL A 72 8.64 21.40 -3.14
C VAL A 72 7.57 21.55 -2.06
N GLU A 73 6.62 22.46 -2.24
CA GLU A 73 5.50 22.59 -1.31
C GLU A 73 4.62 21.32 -1.32
N HIS A 74 4.47 20.66 -0.17
CA HIS A 74 3.69 19.43 -0.02
C HIS A 74 3.04 19.34 1.37
N HIS A 75 2.15 18.36 1.57
CA HIS A 75 1.65 18.05 2.91
C HIS A 75 2.68 17.20 3.67
N LYS A 76 3.29 17.78 4.70
CA LYS A 76 4.42 17.19 5.43
C LYS A 76 4.05 16.28 6.61
N TYR A 77 2.83 16.40 7.15
CA TYR A 77 2.41 15.64 8.33
C TYR A 77 1.74 14.33 7.90
N ILE A 78 2.55 13.41 7.38
CA ILE A 78 2.13 12.08 6.96
C ILE A 78 2.97 11.06 7.72
N THR A 79 2.32 10.06 8.29
CA THR A 79 2.96 8.87 8.86
C THR A 79 2.17 7.63 8.45
N VAL A 80 2.73 6.45 8.72
CA VAL A 80 2.11 5.16 8.46
C VAL A 80 1.78 4.48 9.79
N SER A 81 0.71 3.71 9.83
CA SER A 81 0.33 2.95 11.02
C SER A 81 1.42 1.97 11.41
N GLU A 82 1.68 1.88 12.71
CA GLU A 82 2.35 0.72 13.26
C GLU A 82 1.41 -0.49 13.20
N ALA A 83 1.99 -1.67 13.00
CA ALA A 83 1.31 -2.94 13.10
C ALA A 83 2.30 -4.05 13.46
N PHE A 84 1.80 -5.15 14.00
CA PHE A 84 2.58 -6.33 14.34
C PHE A 84 1.73 -7.59 14.23
N LEU A 85 2.37 -8.75 14.10
CA LEU A 85 1.69 -10.04 14.13
C LEU A 85 1.63 -10.57 15.56
N ILE A 86 0.49 -11.16 15.91
CA ILE A 86 0.36 -11.99 17.12
C ILE A 86 -0.11 -13.37 16.74
N ARG A 87 0.28 -14.35 17.54
CA ARG A 87 -0.16 -15.74 17.43
C ARG A 87 -0.83 -16.14 18.74
N GLU A 88 -2.01 -16.74 18.65
CA GLU A 88 -2.65 -17.33 19.83
C GLU A 88 -1.86 -18.56 20.29
N ILE A 89 -1.74 -18.73 21.59
CA ILE A 89 -1.11 -19.91 22.21
C ILE A 89 -2.20 -20.80 22.79
N GLY A 90 -2.20 -22.08 22.41
CA GLY A 90 -3.21 -23.06 22.77
C GLY A 90 -4.29 -23.22 21.70
N ASP A 91 -5.49 -23.60 22.15
CA ASP A 91 -6.64 -23.81 21.28
C ASP A 91 -7.08 -22.49 20.62
N PRO A 92 -7.39 -22.48 19.31
CA PRO A 92 -7.85 -21.27 18.64
C PRO A 92 -9.15 -20.73 19.24
N SER A 93 -9.22 -19.41 19.37
CA SER A 93 -10.39 -18.69 19.86
C SER A 93 -11.57 -18.76 18.87
N ASP A 94 -12.81 -18.61 19.35
CA ASP A 94 -14.00 -18.52 18.48
C ASP A 94 -13.88 -17.45 17.37
N PRO A 95 -13.32 -16.24 17.61
CA PRO A 95 -13.04 -15.27 16.56
C PRO A 95 -12.16 -15.78 15.42
N SER A 96 -11.23 -16.69 15.71
CA SER A 96 -10.41 -17.31 14.68
C SER A 96 -11.29 -18.16 13.74
N GLY A 97 -12.27 -18.88 14.26
CA GLY A 97 -13.02 -19.85 13.45
C GLY A 97 -12.13 -20.94 12.82
N LEU A 98 -10.96 -21.18 13.41
CA LEU A 98 -10.16 -22.38 13.17
C LEU A 98 -10.62 -23.48 14.14
N PRO A 99 -10.53 -24.75 13.75
CA PRO A 99 -10.93 -25.85 14.61
C PRO A 99 -9.89 -26.08 15.73
N SER A 100 -10.31 -26.68 16.85
CA SER A 100 -9.47 -26.84 18.05
C SER A 100 -8.28 -27.79 17.84
N GLU A 101 -8.39 -28.71 16.90
CA GLU A 101 -7.31 -29.62 16.51
C GLU A 101 -6.10 -28.94 15.84
N ASP A 102 -6.18 -27.64 15.55
CA ASP A 102 -5.09 -26.82 14.99
C ASP A 102 -4.52 -25.82 16.04
N PRO A 103 -3.96 -26.27 17.17
CA PRO A 103 -3.48 -25.37 18.21
C PRO A 103 -2.27 -24.55 17.73
N ASN A 104 -2.13 -23.34 18.26
CA ASN A 104 -1.05 -22.40 17.94
C ASN A 104 -0.99 -21.95 16.46
N THR A 105 -2.07 -22.09 15.69
CA THR A 105 -2.08 -21.72 14.26
C THR A 105 -2.77 -20.38 13.98
N SER A 106 -3.54 -19.84 14.92
CA SER A 106 -4.28 -18.59 14.75
C SER A 106 -3.35 -17.36 14.82
N VAL A 107 -3.13 -16.73 13.67
CA VAL A 107 -2.30 -15.51 13.51
C VAL A 107 -3.17 -14.31 13.13
N TRP A 108 -2.83 -13.16 13.71
CA TRP A 108 -3.54 -11.89 13.51
C TRP A 108 -2.57 -10.76 13.22
N LEU A 109 -2.96 -9.85 12.32
CA LEU A 109 -2.33 -8.54 12.18
C LEU A 109 -3.02 -7.57 13.14
N VAL A 110 -2.24 -6.95 14.03
CA VAL A 110 -2.71 -6.04 15.05
C VAL A 110 -2.24 -4.64 14.74
N GLU A 111 -3.15 -3.67 14.84
CA GLU A 111 -2.85 -2.23 14.70
C GLU A 111 -3.65 -1.41 15.72
N PRO A 112 -3.21 -0.18 16.07
CA PRO A 112 -3.96 0.70 16.94
C PRO A 112 -5.37 1.00 16.40
N LYS A 113 -6.38 0.92 17.27
CA LYS A 113 -7.77 1.22 16.90
C LYS A 113 -7.94 2.71 16.62
N ARG A 114 -8.51 3.02 15.46
CA ARG A 114 -8.78 4.40 15.01
C ARG A 114 -10.25 4.77 15.21
N THR A 115 -10.50 6.01 15.63
CA THR A 115 -11.85 6.52 15.96
C THR A 115 -12.39 7.52 14.94
N ARG A 116 -11.54 8.01 14.03
CA ARG A 116 -11.92 8.99 13.01
C ARG A 116 -12.32 8.32 11.69
N SER A 117 -13.04 9.06 10.86
CA SER A 117 -13.44 8.61 9.53
C SER A 117 -12.21 8.29 8.66
N VAL A 118 -12.39 7.30 7.78
CA VAL A 118 -11.39 6.91 6.80
C VAL A 118 -11.54 7.76 5.56
N ARG A 119 -10.42 8.31 5.07
CA ARG A 119 -10.32 9.01 3.81
C ARG A 119 -9.55 8.14 2.82
N LYS A 120 -10.17 7.84 1.68
CA LYS A 120 -9.57 7.05 0.60
C LYS A 120 -8.98 7.97 -0.49
N PHE A 121 -7.72 7.77 -0.85
CA PHE A 121 -6.95 8.58 -1.81
C PHE A 121 -6.85 7.93 -3.19
N CYS A 122 -6.72 6.60 -3.25
CA CYS A 122 -6.92 5.80 -4.46
C CYS A 122 -7.60 4.48 -4.09
N GLY A 123 -8.15 3.78 -5.08
CA GLY A 123 -8.65 2.42 -4.96
C GLY A 123 -7.65 1.40 -5.48
N THR A 124 -8.06 0.13 -5.51
CA THR A 124 -7.28 -0.95 -6.11
C THR A 124 -6.96 -0.66 -7.58
N LEU A 125 -7.97 -0.37 -8.41
CA LEU A 125 -7.81 -0.10 -9.85
C LEU A 125 -8.30 1.30 -10.25
N GLY A 126 -8.21 2.26 -9.32
CA GLY A 126 -8.77 3.60 -9.50
C GLY A 126 -7.88 4.67 -8.88
N HIS A 127 -7.29 5.52 -9.70
CA HIS A 127 -6.33 6.55 -9.31
C HIS A 127 -6.86 7.95 -9.70
N PRO A 128 -7.93 8.43 -9.04
CA PRO A 128 -8.59 9.66 -9.44
C PRO A 128 -7.69 10.88 -9.20
N GLU A 129 -7.85 11.90 -10.05
CA GLU A 129 -7.24 13.20 -9.81
C GLU A 129 -7.74 13.79 -8.48
N ARG A 130 -6.82 14.44 -7.75
CA ARG A 130 -7.11 15.10 -6.48
C ARG A 130 -6.82 16.59 -6.57
N ASN A 131 -7.70 17.40 -5.98
CA ASN A 131 -7.59 18.86 -6.02
C ASN A 131 -7.07 19.48 -4.73
N ASP A 132 -7.14 18.78 -3.61
CA ASP A 132 -6.56 19.24 -2.35
C ASP A 132 -5.07 18.86 -2.21
N LYS A 133 -4.34 19.62 -1.41
CA LYS A 133 -2.89 19.46 -1.20
C LYS A 133 -2.51 18.05 -0.73
N VAL A 134 -3.29 17.48 0.19
CA VAL A 134 -3.03 16.14 0.74
C VAL A 134 -3.19 15.10 -0.36
N GLY A 135 -4.31 15.13 -1.08
CA GLY A 135 -4.54 14.22 -2.20
C GLY A 135 -3.50 14.33 -3.31
N LYS A 136 -3.07 15.55 -3.66
CA LYS A 136 -1.97 15.77 -4.62
C LYS A 136 -0.63 15.22 -4.12
N THR A 137 -0.36 15.34 -2.82
CA THR A 137 0.84 14.80 -2.18
C THR A 137 0.86 13.27 -2.25
N ILE A 138 -0.26 12.61 -1.92
CA ILE A 138 -0.38 11.14 -2.01
C ILE A 138 -0.27 10.65 -3.46
N ALA A 139 -0.89 11.35 -4.41
CA ALA A 139 -0.76 11.01 -5.83
C ALA A 139 0.70 11.13 -6.32
N ALA A 140 1.40 12.18 -5.88
CA ALA A 140 2.82 12.37 -6.19
C ALA A 140 3.72 11.32 -5.50
N LEU A 141 3.38 10.91 -4.28
CA LEU A 141 4.05 9.80 -3.59
C LEU A 141 3.97 8.50 -4.40
N CYS A 142 2.79 8.12 -4.89
CA CYS A 142 2.63 6.92 -5.73
C CYS A 142 3.49 6.98 -7.00
N HIS A 143 3.54 8.14 -7.67
CA HIS A 143 4.39 8.32 -8.85
C HIS A 143 5.89 8.30 -8.49
N TRP A 144 6.27 8.95 -7.40
CA TRP A 144 7.65 8.94 -6.92
C TRP A 144 8.11 7.52 -6.55
N ILE A 145 7.26 6.71 -5.90
CA ILE A 145 7.55 5.30 -5.62
C ILE A 145 7.80 4.55 -6.93
N TYR A 146 6.89 4.65 -7.90
CA TYR A 146 7.03 3.98 -9.20
C TYR A 146 8.35 4.32 -9.91
N VAL A 147 8.77 5.59 -9.91
CA VAL A 147 10.06 5.97 -10.51
C VAL A 147 11.23 5.47 -9.66
N SER A 148 11.15 5.59 -8.33
CA SER A 148 12.22 5.22 -7.39
C SER A 148 12.51 3.73 -7.38
N THR A 149 11.50 2.92 -7.68
CA THR A 149 11.58 1.45 -7.74
C THR A 149 11.97 0.98 -9.13
N ARG A 150 12.38 1.90 -10.02
CA ARG A 150 12.69 1.60 -11.43
C ARG A 150 11.52 0.94 -12.14
N LYS A 151 10.30 1.41 -11.85
CA LYS A 151 9.05 1.03 -12.49
C LYS A 151 8.56 -0.39 -12.15
N THR A 152 8.99 -0.96 -11.02
CA THR A 152 8.61 -2.32 -10.64
C THR A 152 7.41 -2.40 -9.72
N GLU A 153 7.02 -1.29 -9.07
CA GLU A 153 5.88 -1.29 -8.16
C GLU A 153 5.15 0.06 -8.09
N VAL A 154 3.85 -0.01 -7.83
CA VAL A 154 3.03 1.15 -7.46
C VAL A 154 2.11 0.83 -6.29
N TYR A 155 1.98 1.77 -5.36
CA TYR A 155 1.05 1.65 -4.24
C TYR A 155 -0.37 2.06 -4.64
N ALA A 156 -1.33 1.24 -4.23
CA ALA A 156 -2.75 1.35 -4.52
C ALA A 156 -3.59 1.22 -3.23
N ASP A 157 -4.89 1.44 -3.35
CA ASP A 157 -5.84 1.41 -2.22
C ASP A 157 -5.42 2.28 -1.02
N ILE A 158 -4.63 3.33 -1.25
CA ILE A 158 -4.10 4.19 -0.21
C ILE A 158 -5.25 4.92 0.50
N GLN A 159 -5.30 4.76 1.81
CA GLN A 159 -6.29 5.36 2.69
C GLN A 159 -5.65 5.74 4.02
N GLY A 160 -6.31 6.64 4.75
CA GLY A 160 -5.83 7.07 6.05
C GLY A 160 -6.86 7.85 6.84
N SER A 161 -6.49 8.21 8.06
CA SER A 161 -7.29 9.04 8.95
C SER A 161 -6.43 10.14 9.56
N PHE A 162 -7.00 11.32 9.71
CA PHE A 162 -6.33 12.42 10.40
C PHE A 162 -6.44 12.25 11.91
N MET A 163 -5.32 12.33 12.61
CA MET A 163 -5.26 12.36 14.07
C MET A 163 -4.41 13.53 14.53
N THR A 164 -4.68 14.02 15.74
CA THR A 164 -3.84 15.04 16.35
C THR A 164 -2.70 14.33 17.07
N ILE A 165 -1.47 14.52 16.58
CA ILE A 165 -0.23 14.00 17.18
C ILE A 165 0.61 15.23 17.53
N ASP A 166 1.00 15.39 18.80
CA ASP A 166 1.79 16.53 19.29
C ASP A 166 1.22 17.91 18.87
N GLY A 167 -0.11 18.02 18.88
CA GLY A 167 -0.83 19.24 18.47
C GLY A 167 -0.89 19.49 16.97
N GLN A 168 -0.32 18.62 16.12
CA GLN A 168 -0.37 18.69 14.66
C GLN A 168 -1.42 17.72 14.11
N GLU A 169 -2.23 18.19 13.16
CA GLU A 169 -3.10 17.33 12.39
C GLU A 169 -2.27 16.50 11.40
N THR A 170 -2.11 15.21 11.70
CA THR A 170 -1.26 14.26 10.99
C THR A 170 -2.12 13.22 10.29
N LEU A 171 -1.88 13.01 9.00
CA LEU A 171 -2.47 11.91 8.25
C LEU A 171 -1.74 10.61 8.58
N ILE A 172 -2.46 9.62 9.10
CA ILE A 172 -1.92 8.28 9.31
C ILE A 172 -2.47 7.35 8.23
N LEU A 173 -1.58 6.83 7.37
CA LEU A 173 -1.89 5.87 6.31
C LEU A 173 -1.90 4.44 6.87
N PHE A 174 -2.78 3.59 6.35
CA PHE A 174 -2.89 2.18 6.77
C PHE A 174 -3.54 1.34 5.67
N ASP A 175 -3.43 0.02 5.81
CA ASP A 175 -3.99 -0.97 4.87
C ASP A 175 -3.66 -0.69 3.38
N PRO A 176 -2.39 -0.46 3.00
CA PRO A 176 -2.06 -0.28 1.59
C PRO A 176 -2.14 -1.58 0.80
N MET A 177 -2.44 -1.44 -0.49
CA MET A 177 -2.14 -2.46 -1.52
C MET A 177 -0.93 -1.99 -2.35
N ALA A 178 -0.30 -2.93 -3.03
CA ALA A 178 0.71 -2.64 -4.04
C ALA A 178 0.42 -3.49 -5.29
N HIS A 179 0.84 -2.97 -6.43
CA HIS A 179 0.92 -3.71 -7.68
C HIS A 179 2.37 -3.84 -8.06
N THR A 180 2.84 -5.08 -8.23
CA THR A 180 4.24 -5.39 -8.52
C THR A 180 4.35 -6.16 -9.82
N VAL A 181 5.45 -6.00 -10.55
CA VAL A 181 5.66 -6.75 -11.81
C VAL A 181 5.58 -8.27 -11.59
N ASP A 182 6.07 -8.76 -10.45
CA ASP A 182 6.08 -10.18 -10.10
C ASP A 182 4.77 -10.68 -9.44
N GLN A 183 3.81 -9.77 -9.20
CA GLN A 183 2.52 -10.04 -8.56
C GLN A 183 2.64 -10.75 -7.19
N ASP A 184 3.69 -10.44 -6.43
CA ASP A 184 4.06 -11.12 -5.20
C ASP A 184 3.82 -10.29 -3.92
N SER A 185 3.28 -9.08 -4.06
CA SER A 185 3.07 -8.22 -2.88
C SER A 185 1.92 -8.68 -1.98
N GLY A 186 1.12 -9.66 -2.39
CA GLY A 186 0.07 -10.30 -1.61
C GLY A 186 -1.35 -10.06 -2.13
N VAL A 187 -2.35 -10.21 -1.26
CA VAL A 187 -3.77 -10.15 -1.65
C VAL A 187 -4.14 -8.80 -2.25
N GLY A 188 -4.68 -8.83 -3.48
CA GLY A 188 -5.10 -7.62 -4.21
C GLY A 188 -4.00 -7.05 -5.11
N ASP A 189 -2.87 -7.73 -5.25
CA ASP A 189 -1.90 -7.44 -6.30
C ASP A 189 -2.44 -7.85 -7.68
N HIS A 190 -2.68 -6.88 -8.55
CA HIS A 190 -3.14 -7.06 -9.93
C HIS A 190 -1.99 -7.04 -10.94
N GLY A 191 -0.74 -7.04 -10.46
CA GLY A 191 0.46 -7.03 -11.26
C GLY A 191 0.50 -5.92 -12.30
N GLU A 192 0.90 -6.30 -13.52
CA GLU A 192 0.99 -5.39 -14.65
C GLU A 192 -0.35 -4.69 -14.97
N GLU A 193 -1.51 -5.37 -14.81
CA GLU A 193 -2.82 -4.74 -15.03
C GLU A 193 -3.01 -3.54 -14.09
N GLY A 194 -2.67 -3.72 -12.82
CA GLY A 194 -2.74 -2.68 -11.81
C GLY A 194 -1.77 -1.52 -12.07
N ILE A 195 -0.53 -1.84 -12.49
CA ILE A 195 0.47 -0.84 -12.88
C ILE A 195 -0.02 -0.04 -14.09
N GLN A 196 -0.47 -0.70 -15.16
CA GLN A 196 -1.00 -0.04 -16.35
C GLN A 196 -2.22 0.83 -16.04
N ARG A 197 -3.06 0.38 -15.09
CA ARG A 197 -4.19 1.18 -14.64
C ARG A 197 -3.74 2.49 -14.01
N PHE A 198 -2.75 2.44 -13.11
CA PHE A 198 -2.12 3.63 -12.54
C PHE A 198 -1.55 4.54 -13.64
N LEU A 199 -0.78 3.99 -14.59
CA LEU A 199 -0.18 4.78 -15.66
C LEU A 199 -1.22 5.47 -16.55
N SER A 200 -2.35 4.81 -16.80
CA SER A 200 -3.43 5.37 -17.63
C SER A 200 -4.22 6.50 -16.95
N GLU A 201 -4.25 6.52 -15.61
CA GLU A 201 -5.12 7.44 -14.86
C GLU A 201 -4.35 8.54 -14.12
N HIS A 202 -3.08 8.31 -13.78
CA HIS A 202 -2.29 9.28 -13.04
C HIS A 202 -2.02 10.52 -13.88
N GLN A 203 -2.49 11.65 -13.37
CA GLN A 203 -2.17 12.97 -13.91
C GLN A 203 -1.12 13.63 -13.02
N CYS A 204 0.04 13.93 -13.62
CA CYS A 204 1.09 14.65 -12.93
C CYS A 204 0.55 16.00 -12.42
N ASN A 205 0.80 16.30 -11.15
CA ASN A 205 0.45 17.57 -10.55
C ASN A 205 1.71 18.40 -10.26
N TYR A 206 1.54 19.60 -9.69
CA TYR A 206 2.67 20.51 -9.43
C TYR A 206 3.73 19.90 -8.49
N ILE A 207 3.36 18.94 -7.63
CA ILE A 207 4.32 18.25 -6.75
C ILE A 207 5.15 17.27 -7.58
N CYS A 208 4.54 16.49 -8.48
CA CYS A 208 5.27 15.61 -9.41
C CYS A 208 6.28 16.42 -10.25
N GLN A 209 5.85 17.58 -10.74
CA GLN A 209 6.69 18.50 -11.52
C GLN A 209 7.82 19.09 -10.67
N GLY A 210 7.52 19.53 -9.45
CA GLY A 210 8.52 20.06 -8.52
C GLY A 210 9.55 19.02 -8.05
N LEU A 211 9.18 17.74 -8.07
CA LEU A 211 10.09 16.60 -7.85
C LEU A 211 10.92 16.25 -9.08
N GLY A 212 10.68 16.90 -10.23
CA GLY A 212 11.37 16.57 -11.49
C GLY A 212 11.03 15.18 -12.03
N LEU A 213 9.87 14.61 -11.67
CA LEU A 213 9.45 13.31 -12.18
C LEU A 213 9.12 13.43 -13.66
N VAL A 214 9.64 12.50 -14.47
CA VAL A 214 9.27 12.38 -15.89
C VAL A 214 7.76 12.17 -15.97
N PRO A 215 7.01 12.96 -16.74
CA PRO A 215 5.58 12.73 -16.91
C PRO A 215 5.32 11.34 -17.49
N ILE A 216 4.31 10.64 -16.96
CA ILE A 216 3.97 9.27 -17.41
C ILE A 216 3.65 9.23 -18.92
N ALA A 217 3.01 10.27 -19.46
CA ALA A 217 2.76 10.38 -20.89
C ALA A 217 4.06 10.30 -21.72
N ASP A 218 5.12 10.95 -21.26
CA ASP A 218 6.41 11.02 -21.94
C ASP A 218 7.22 9.71 -21.76
N MET A 219 6.96 8.95 -20.70
CA MET A 219 7.61 7.65 -20.48
C MET A 219 7.23 6.61 -21.53
N ASN A 220 6.00 6.68 -22.06
CA ASN A 220 5.50 5.78 -23.10
C ASN A 220 6.08 6.09 -24.49
N ASP A 221 6.56 7.31 -24.71
CA ASP A 221 7.20 7.69 -25.97
C ASP A 221 8.70 7.37 -25.94
N LEU A 222 9.34 7.47 -24.77
CA LEU A 222 10.73 7.02 -24.58
C LEU A 222 10.91 5.52 -24.80
N SER A 223 9.97 4.68 -24.34
CA SER A 223 10.05 3.23 -24.55
C SER A 223 9.85 2.82 -26.01
N LYS A 224 8.99 3.54 -26.75
CA LYS A 224 8.80 3.30 -28.20
C LYS A 224 10.03 3.68 -29.02
N ASN A 225 10.68 4.79 -28.69
CA ASN A 225 11.88 5.23 -29.42
C ASN A 225 13.05 4.27 -29.22
N VAL A 226 13.26 3.74 -28.02
CA VAL A 226 14.31 2.73 -27.75
C VAL A 226 14.02 1.41 -28.47
N GLN A 227 12.75 0.99 -28.57
CA GLN A 227 12.38 -0.22 -29.31
C GLN A 227 12.59 -0.05 -30.83
N MET A 228 12.25 1.13 -31.39
CA MET A 228 12.50 1.43 -32.81
C MET A 228 14.00 1.46 -33.15
N ASP A 229 14.83 2.02 -32.29
CA ASP A 229 16.29 2.05 -32.49
C ASP A 229 16.91 0.64 -32.40
N ALA A 230 16.39 -0.21 -31.50
CA ALA A 230 16.84 -1.60 -31.38
C ALA A 230 16.42 -2.46 -32.59
N ASP A 231 15.20 -2.29 -33.08
CA ASP A 231 14.72 -3.00 -34.27
C ASP A 231 15.44 -2.53 -35.54
N ALA A 232 15.71 -1.22 -35.69
CA ALA A 232 16.51 -0.68 -36.79
C ALA A 232 17.96 -1.18 -36.77
N SER A 233 18.56 -1.39 -35.59
CA SER A 233 19.91 -1.93 -35.47
C SER A 233 20.04 -3.42 -35.82
N ASN A 234 18.92 -4.15 -35.88
CA ASN A 234 18.88 -5.57 -36.27
C ASN A 234 18.60 -5.77 -37.76
N GLU A 235 18.06 -4.77 -38.47
CA GLU A 235 17.77 -4.84 -39.91
C GLU A 235 18.99 -4.53 -40.81
N ASP A 236 20.07 -3.96 -40.27
CA ASP A 236 21.31 -3.66 -41.01
C ASP A 236 22.37 -4.79 -40.93
N SER A 237 21.99 -5.98 -40.45
CA SER A 237 22.90 -7.13 -40.25
C SER A 237 22.63 -8.38 -41.11
N ASP A 238 21.82 -8.29 -42.17
CA ASP A 238 21.62 -9.36 -43.17
C ASP A 238 22.17 -9.01 -44.57
#